data_AF-A0A935JU74-F1
#
_entry.id   AF-A0A935JU74-F1
#
_cell.length_a   1.000
_cell.length_b   1.000
_cell.length_c   1.000
_cell.angle_alpha   90.00
_cell.angle_beta   90.00
_cell.angle_gamma   90.00
#
_symmetry.space_group_name_H-M   'P 1'
#
loop_
_entity.id
_entity.type
_entity.pdbx_description
1 polymer ?
#
loop_
_entity_poly.entity_id
_entity_poly.type
_entity_poly.pdbx_seq_one_letter_code
_entity_poly.pdbx_strand_id
1 'polypeptide(L)'
;MSMLQRSPTAARWLTHILWRNNRYLEALLTASDIPLSEWPDAGMGYELFHCLLELGLGDVAEQFLPTCFGNNWASMPTEEAWAGVSLLAFHKKDLDAANHLYKQGLAQGYDHSGSILTLAFGLLTPWRVCGGLEILSGAQP
;
A
#
# COMPACT_ATOMS: atom_id res chain seq x y z
N MET A 1 33.00 3.37 -21.37
CA MET A 1 32.74 2.29 -20.39
C MET A 1 31.33 1.79 -20.63
N SER A 2 31.17 0.56 -21.10
CA SER A 2 29.85 -0.08 -21.17
C SER A 2 29.47 -0.48 -19.76
N MET A 3 28.48 0.18 -19.15
CA MET A 3 27.90 -0.31 -17.91
C MET A 3 27.22 -1.65 -18.26
N LEU A 4 27.65 -2.74 -17.62
CA LEU A 4 26.94 -4.01 -17.69
C LEU A 4 25.47 -3.72 -17.34
N GLN A 5 24.58 -3.82 -18.32
CA GLN A 5 23.15 -3.63 -18.07
C GLN A 5 22.73 -4.68 -17.05
N ARG A 6 22.24 -4.23 -15.90
CA ARG A 6 21.66 -5.12 -14.90
C ARG A 6 20.45 -5.80 -15.55
N SER A 7 20.33 -7.12 -15.37
CA SER A 7 19.17 -7.86 -15.85
C SER A 7 17.90 -7.30 -15.18
N PRO A 8 16.91 -6.78 -15.95
CA PRO A 8 15.67 -6.27 -15.37
C PRO A 8 14.93 -7.33 -14.54
N THR A 9 14.98 -8.60 -14.99
CA THR A 9 14.41 -9.73 -14.28
C THR A 9 15.06 -9.98 -12.92
N ALA A 10 16.39 -9.87 -12.83
CA ALA A 10 17.12 -10.03 -11.57
C ALA A 10 16.85 -8.86 -10.62
N ALA A 11 16.81 -7.63 -11.14
CA ALA A 11 16.48 -6.45 -10.36
C ALA A 11 15.06 -6.53 -9.77
N ARG A 12 14.08 -6.98 -10.56
CA ARG A 12 12.70 -7.25 -10.12
C ARG A 12 12.63 -8.23 -8.96
N TRP A 13 13.30 -9.38 -9.08
CA TRP A 13 13.32 -10.38 -8.00
C TRP A 13 13.99 -9.84 -6.73
N LEU A 14 15.05 -9.05 -6.88
CA LEU A 14 15.70 -8.41 -5.75
C LEU A 14 14.76 -7.39 -5.07
N THR A 15 14.06 -6.55 -5.84
CA THR A 15 13.03 -5.64 -5.33
C THR A 15 11.97 -6.40 -4.53
N HIS A 16 11.43 -7.49 -5.10
CA HIS A 16 10.43 -8.33 -4.42
C HIS A 16 10.95 -8.88 -3.09
N ILE A 17 12.18 -9.43 -3.07
CA ILE A 17 12.80 -9.99 -1.86
C ILE A 17 13.03 -8.89 -0.82
N LEU A 18 13.50 -7.72 -1.22
CA LEU A 18 13.74 -6.59 -0.31
C LEU A 18 12.43 -6.10 0.31
N TRP A 19 11.38 -5.93 -0.49
CA TRP A 19 10.04 -5.60 -0.01
C TRP A 19 9.52 -6.64 0.99
N ARG A 20 9.60 -7.94 0.69
CA ARG A 20 9.18 -9.03 1.60
C ARG A 20 9.95 -9.07 2.91
N ASN A 21 11.16 -8.50 2.97
CA ASN A 21 11.99 -8.41 4.16
C ASN A 21 11.91 -7.03 4.84
N ASN A 22 10.92 -6.21 4.50
CA ASN A 22 10.70 -4.87 5.05
C ASN A 22 11.86 -3.88 4.82
N ARG A 23 12.68 -4.13 3.78
CA ARG A 23 13.77 -3.26 3.34
C ARG A 23 13.28 -2.32 2.25
N TYR A 24 12.31 -1.48 2.61
CA TYR A 24 11.52 -0.69 1.65
C TYR A 24 12.34 0.37 0.91
N LEU A 25 13.27 1.05 1.61
CA LEU A 25 14.13 2.04 0.98
C LEU A 25 15.06 1.38 -0.05
N GLU A 26 15.63 0.23 0.28
CA GLU A 26 16.49 -0.51 -0.64
C GLU A 26 15.73 -1.10 -1.83
N ALA A 27 14.47 -1.52 -1.62
CA ALA A 27 13.60 -1.95 -2.71
C ALA A 27 13.36 -0.80 -3.71
N LEU A 28 13.08 0.41 -3.22
CA LEU A 28 12.91 1.61 -4.06
C LEU A 28 14.21 1.98 -4.81
N LEU A 29 15.36 1.95 -4.14
CA LEU A 29 16.66 2.22 -4.77
C LEU A 29 17.03 1.17 -5.81
N THR A 30 16.62 -0.08 -5.62
CA THR A 30 16.86 -1.16 -6.60
C THR A 30 15.98 -0.97 -7.84
N ALA A 31 14.76 -0.47 -7.66
CA ALA A 31 13.84 -0.25 -8.76
C ALA A 31 14.18 0.97 -9.63
N SER A 32 14.98 1.93 -9.14
CA SER A 32 15.38 3.10 -9.95
C SER A 32 16.22 2.73 -11.18
N ASP A 33 16.81 1.54 -11.21
CA ASP A 33 17.55 1.02 -12.35
C ASP A 33 16.66 0.44 -13.46
N ILE A 34 15.36 0.26 -13.20
CA ILE A 34 14.41 -0.35 -14.14
C ILE A 34 13.57 0.76 -14.78
N PRO A 35 13.46 0.81 -16.12
CA PRO A 35 12.61 1.80 -16.80
C PRO A 35 11.14 1.70 -16.38
N LEU A 36 10.47 2.85 -16.21
CA LEU A 36 9.04 2.92 -15.83
C LEU A 36 8.13 2.10 -16.76
N SER A 37 8.45 2.04 -18.06
CA SER A 37 7.70 1.27 -19.05
C SER A 37 7.68 -0.25 -18.77
N GLU A 38 8.64 -0.76 -18.00
CA GLU A 38 8.75 -2.19 -17.68
C GLU A 38 8.06 -2.54 -16.34
N TRP A 39 7.61 -1.55 -15.58
CA TRP A 39 7.06 -1.77 -14.24
C TRP A 39 5.68 -2.45 -14.20
N PRO A 40 4.72 -2.11 -15.08
CA PRO A 40 3.42 -2.78 -15.11
C PRO A 40 3.55 -4.27 -15.42
N ASP A 41 4.34 -4.62 -16.46
CA ASP A 41 4.55 -6.00 -16.88
C ASP A 41 5.39 -6.81 -15.89
N ALA A 42 6.26 -6.13 -15.12
CA ALA A 42 7.07 -6.77 -14.09
C ALA A 42 6.29 -7.07 -12.79
N GLY A 43 5.07 -6.56 -12.64
CA GLY A 43 4.29 -6.70 -11.41
C GLY A 43 4.93 -5.99 -10.21
N MET A 44 5.80 -5.00 -10.42
CA MET A 44 6.48 -4.28 -9.34
C MET A 44 5.68 -3.10 -8.80
N GLY A 45 4.68 -2.64 -9.56
CA GLY A 45 3.94 -1.41 -9.22
C GLY A 45 3.32 -1.46 -7.83
N TYR A 46 2.75 -2.60 -7.43
CA TYR A 46 2.18 -2.76 -6.10
C TYR A 46 3.25 -2.81 -5.01
N GLU A 47 4.37 -3.51 -5.22
CA GLU A 47 5.44 -3.64 -4.24
C GLU A 47 6.06 -2.28 -3.92
N LEU A 48 6.36 -1.50 -4.97
CA LEU A 48 6.92 -0.16 -4.83
C LEU A 48 5.92 0.81 -4.19
N PHE A 49 4.64 0.71 -4.56
CA PHE A 49 3.60 1.48 -3.91
C PHE A 49 3.49 1.17 -2.40
N HIS A 50 3.51 -0.11 -2.01
CA HIS A 50 3.55 -0.50 -0.60
C HIS A 50 4.81 0.00 0.10
N CYS A 51 5.98 -0.03 -0.55
CA CYS A 51 7.20 0.55 0.00
C CYS A 51 7.03 2.05 0.32
N LEU A 52 6.35 2.82 -0.55
CA LEU A 52 6.10 4.24 -0.30
C LEU A 52 5.15 4.46 0.88
N LEU A 53 4.11 3.63 1.02
CA LEU A 53 3.17 3.70 2.14
C LEU A 53 3.85 3.40 3.48
N GLU A 54 4.64 2.33 3.54
CA GLU A 54 5.35 1.91 4.76
C GLU A 54 6.41 2.92 5.20
N LEU A 55 6.98 3.69 4.25
CA LEU A 55 7.88 4.80 4.54
C LEU A 55 7.16 6.10 4.93
N GLY A 56 5.82 6.11 4.98
CA GLY A 56 5.02 7.28 5.29
C GLY A 56 4.95 8.32 4.17
N LEU A 57 5.32 7.96 2.94
CA LEU A 57 5.34 8.84 1.77
C LEU A 57 4.00 8.81 1.03
N GLY A 58 2.90 9.01 1.75
CA GLY A 58 1.52 8.86 1.25
C GLY A 58 1.22 9.73 0.02
N ASP A 59 1.63 11.00 0.02
CA ASP A 59 1.40 11.92 -1.11
C ASP A 59 2.13 11.46 -2.38
N VAL A 60 3.33 10.90 -2.23
CA VAL A 60 4.10 10.35 -3.35
C VAL A 60 3.45 9.07 -3.84
N ALA A 61 3.01 8.20 -2.91
CA ALA A 61 2.31 6.96 -3.23
C ALA A 61 1.01 7.22 -4.02
N GLU A 62 0.26 8.27 -3.70
CA GLU A 62 -0.94 8.66 -4.44
C GLU A 62 -0.64 9.09 -5.88
N GLN A 63 0.37 9.93 -6.07
CA GLN A 63 0.82 10.36 -7.40
C GLN A 63 1.35 9.19 -8.25
N PHE A 64 1.77 8.13 -7.60
CA PHE A 64 2.31 6.91 -8.21
C PHE A 64 1.24 5.96 -8.75
N LEU A 65 0.01 6.05 -8.23
CA LEU A 65 -1.08 5.12 -8.58
C LEU A 65 -1.41 5.07 -10.08
N PRO A 66 -1.53 6.20 -10.80
CA PRO A 66 -1.82 6.17 -12.24
C PRO A 66 -0.72 5.49 -13.06
N THR A 67 0.54 5.61 -12.62
CA THR A 67 1.69 4.97 -13.28
C THR A 67 1.65 3.45 -13.13
N CYS A 68 1.18 2.95 -11.99
CA CYS A 68 1.17 1.50 -11.70
C CYS A 68 -0.11 0.80 -12.17
N PHE A 69 -1.26 1.47 -12.04
CA PHE A 69 -2.58 0.86 -12.20
C PHE A 69 -3.45 1.54 -13.26
N GLY A 70 -2.86 2.45 -14.04
CA GLY A 70 -3.58 3.25 -15.03
C GLY A 70 -4.56 4.26 -14.41
N ASN A 71 -5.20 5.03 -15.28
CA ASN A 71 -6.20 6.01 -14.85
C ASN A 71 -7.37 5.31 -14.16
N ASN A 72 -7.87 5.91 -13.08
CA ASN A 72 -8.94 5.37 -12.24
C ASN A 72 -8.67 3.94 -11.72
N TRP A 73 -7.39 3.54 -11.62
CA TRP A 73 -6.97 2.23 -11.11
C TRP A 73 -7.54 1.05 -11.92
N ALA A 74 -7.84 1.28 -13.20
CA ALA A 74 -8.52 0.34 -14.08
C ALA A 74 -7.80 -1.00 -14.27
N SER A 75 -6.49 -1.07 -13.97
CA SER A 75 -5.69 -2.28 -14.08
C SER A 75 -5.21 -2.84 -12.74
N MET A 76 -5.91 -2.57 -11.63
CA MET A 76 -5.58 -3.17 -10.33
C MET A 76 -5.71 -4.70 -10.40
N PRO A 77 -4.60 -5.45 -10.37
CA PRO A 77 -4.61 -6.85 -10.79
C PRO A 77 -4.78 -7.83 -9.64
N THR A 78 -4.50 -7.39 -8.40
CA THR A 78 -4.35 -8.28 -7.24
C THR A 78 -5.00 -7.72 -5.99
N GLU A 79 -5.35 -8.62 -5.09
CA GLU A 79 -5.89 -8.31 -3.77
C GLU A 79 -4.97 -7.39 -2.94
N GLU A 80 -3.65 -7.60 -3.01
CA GLU A 80 -2.65 -6.79 -2.31
C GLU A 80 -2.62 -5.34 -2.81
N ALA A 81 -2.91 -5.10 -4.09
CA ALA A 81 -3.03 -3.75 -4.63
C ALA A 81 -4.24 -3.03 -4.01
N TRP A 82 -5.39 -3.70 -3.94
CA TRP A 82 -6.60 -3.18 -3.28
C TRP A 82 -6.36 -2.86 -1.81
N ALA A 83 -5.61 -3.72 -1.11
CA ALA A 83 -5.20 -3.50 0.27
C ALA A 83 -4.38 -2.22 0.41
N GLY A 84 -3.40 -2.00 -0.46
CA GLY A 84 -2.55 -0.81 -0.40
C GLY A 84 -3.33 0.49 -0.68
N VAL A 85 -4.22 0.52 -1.69
CA VAL A 85 -4.97 1.75 -2.03
C VAL A 85 -5.92 2.12 -0.89
N SER A 86 -6.52 1.12 -0.26
CA SER A 86 -7.33 1.30 0.94
C SER A 86 -6.47 1.84 2.11
N LEU A 87 -5.22 1.38 2.25
CA LEU A 87 -4.28 1.84 3.28
C LEU A 87 -3.87 3.29 3.09
N LEU A 88 -3.66 3.70 1.84
CA LEU A 88 -3.45 5.10 1.49
C LEU A 88 -4.62 5.99 1.92
N ALA A 89 -5.86 5.60 1.61
CA ALA A 89 -7.06 6.35 2.02
C ALA A 89 -7.15 6.46 3.55
N PHE A 90 -6.82 5.38 4.26
CA PHE A 90 -6.74 5.38 5.72
C PHE A 90 -5.64 6.33 6.26
N HIS A 91 -4.44 6.31 5.69
CA HIS A 91 -3.37 7.24 6.07
C HIS A 91 -3.77 8.71 5.85
N LYS A 92 -4.55 8.99 4.80
CA LYS A 92 -5.13 10.30 4.53
C LYS A 92 -6.32 10.66 5.42
N LYS A 93 -6.72 9.76 6.33
CA LYS A 93 -7.90 9.87 7.20
C LYS A 93 -9.22 9.98 6.42
N ASP A 94 -9.25 9.54 5.17
CA ASP A 94 -10.44 9.46 4.34
C ASP A 94 -11.09 8.08 4.50
N LEU A 95 -11.86 7.94 5.56
CA LEU A 95 -12.48 6.67 5.96
C LEU A 95 -13.61 6.26 5.03
N ASP A 96 -14.30 7.22 4.41
CA ASP A 96 -15.37 6.95 3.45
C ASP A 96 -14.79 6.36 2.17
N ALA A 97 -13.68 6.93 1.65
CA ALA A 97 -12.97 6.37 0.51
C ALA A 97 -12.41 4.98 0.84
N ALA A 98 -11.79 4.79 2.01
CA ALA A 98 -11.25 3.49 2.43
C ALA A 98 -12.34 2.40 2.48
N ASN A 99 -13.52 2.72 3.03
CA ASN A 99 -14.66 1.80 3.08
C ASN A 99 -15.26 1.52 1.69
N HIS A 100 -15.30 2.52 0.81
CA HIS A 100 -15.77 2.33 -0.56
C HIS A 100 -14.85 1.37 -1.34
N LEU A 101 -13.54 1.59 -1.25
CA LEU A 101 -12.51 0.75 -1.87
C LEU A 101 -12.56 -0.68 -1.35
N TYR A 102 -12.73 -0.86 -0.04
CA TYR A 102 -12.91 -2.18 0.57
C TYR A 102 -14.09 -2.95 -0.05
N LYS A 103 -15.26 -2.31 -0.14
CA LYS A 103 -16.46 -2.94 -0.71
C LYS A 103 -16.29 -3.29 -2.19
N GLN A 104 -15.56 -2.46 -2.94
CA GLN A 104 -15.23 -2.76 -4.33
C GLN A 104 -14.29 -3.97 -4.44
N GLY A 105 -13.26 -4.06 -3.60
CA GLY A 105 -12.36 -5.21 -3.54
C GLY A 105 -13.10 -6.51 -3.21
N LEU A 106 -14.01 -6.49 -2.22
CA LEU A 106 -14.87 -7.63 -1.90
C LEU A 106 -15.74 -8.07 -3.09
N ALA A 107 -16.30 -7.11 -3.84
CA ALA A 107 -17.12 -7.40 -5.01
C ALA A 107 -16.32 -8.07 -6.15
N GLN A 108 -14.99 -7.92 -6.16
CA GLN A 108 -14.08 -8.60 -7.09
C GLN A 108 -13.65 -10.00 -6.58
N GLY A 109 -14.11 -10.43 -5.41
CA GLY A 109 -13.79 -11.74 -4.83
C GLY A 109 -12.47 -11.76 -4.04
N TYR A 110 -11.97 -10.59 -3.63
CA TYR A 110 -10.77 -10.46 -2.80
C TYR A 110 -11.13 -10.42 -1.31
N ASP A 111 -11.03 -11.56 -0.62
CA ASP A 111 -11.44 -11.77 0.77
C ASP A 111 -10.38 -12.46 1.66
N HIS A 112 -9.15 -12.66 1.18
CA HIS A 112 -8.09 -13.47 1.80
C HIS A 112 -6.88 -12.70 2.36
N SER A 113 -6.65 -11.44 1.97
CA SER A 113 -5.46 -10.68 2.40
C SER A 113 -5.66 -9.97 3.73
N GLY A 114 -4.84 -10.34 4.71
CA GLY A 114 -4.81 -9.77 6.06
C GLY A 114 -4.62 -8.25 6.13
N SER A 115 -4.11 -7.61 5.07
CA SER A 115 -3.99 -6.16 4.95
C SER A 115 -5.34 -5.47 4.68
N ILE A 116 -6.26 -6.08 3.93
CA ILE A 116 -7.66 -5.63 3.80
C ILE A 116 -8.42 -5.77 5.12
N LEU A 117 -8.18 -6.88 5.85
CA LEU A 117 -8.68 -7.08 7.22
C LEU A 117 -8.10 -6.04 8.21
N THR A 118 -6.83 -5.65 8.06
CA THR A 118 -6.19 -4.62 8.90
C THR A 118 -6.84 -3.24 8.70
N LEU A 119 -7.26 -2.93 7.47
CA LEU A 119 -8.06 -1.75 7.15
C LEU A 119 -9.47 -1.80 7.70
N ALA A 120 -10.14 -2.96 7.62
CA ALA A 120 -11.41 -3.19 8.28
C ALA A 120 -11.28 -3.02 9.81
N PHE A 121 -10.18 -3.49 10.42
CA PHE A 121 -9.88 -3.28 11.84
C PHE A 121 -9.64 -1.81 12.20
N GLY A 122 -8.93 -1.05 11.35
CA GLY A 122 -8.73 0.40 11.52
C GLY A 122 -10.03 1.21 11.43
N LEU A 123 -10.99 0.77 10.60
CA LEU A 123 -12.34 1.34 10.51
C LEU A 123 -13.26 0.94 11.69
N LEU A 124 -13.01 -0.22 12.32
CA LEU A 124 -13.75 -0.73 13.48
C LEU A 124 -13.21 -0.23 14.82
N THR A 125 -11.98 0.31 14.87
CA THR A 125 -11.40 0.87 16.10
C THR A 125 -11.83 2.34 16.25
N PRO A 126 -12.64 2.70 17.26
CA PRO A 126 -13.01 4.09 17.46
C PRO A 126 -11.78 4.85 17.94
N TRP A 127 -11.23 5.71 17.08
CA TRP A 127 -10.20 6.69 17.44
C TRP A 127 -10.70 7.71 18.51
N ARG A 128 -11.97 7.61 18.94
CA ARG A 128 -12.53 8.35 20.08
C ARG A 128 -12.09 7.87 21.46
N VAL A 129 -11.34 6.76 21.60
CA VAL A 129 -10.91 6.26 22.93
C VAL A 129 -9.50 6.75 23.33
N CYS A 130 -8.72 7.34 22.43
CA CYS A 130 -7.36 7.84 22.75
C CYS A 130 -7.28 9.37 22.91
N GLY A 131 -8.40 10.03 23.16
CA GLY A 131 -8.45 11.47 23.48
C GLY A 131 -9.43 11.72 24.61
N GLY A 132 -8.98 11.58 25.86
CA GLY A 132 -9.74 11.94 27.06
C GLY A 132 -10.33 10.74 27.81
N LEU A 133 -9.50 10.07 28.59
CA LEU A 133 -9.93 9.41 29.83
C LEU A 133 -9.54 10.32 31.00
N GLU A 134 -10.12 11.52 31.02
CA GLU A 134 -10.51 12.13 32.29
C GLU A 134 -11.98 11.77 32.52
N ILE A 135 -12.30 11.50 33.78
CA ILE A 135 -13.62 11.16 34.31
C ILE A 135 -13.98 9.69 34.10
N LEU A 136 -13.55 8.83 35.03
CA LEU A 136 -14.43 7.97 35.85
C LEU A 136 -13.59 7.33 36.99
N SER A 137 -12.95 8.16 37.80
CA SER A 137 -12.48 7.77 39.13
C SER A 137 -13.27 8.58 40.17
N GLY A 138 -14.41 8.05 40.60
CA GLY A 138 -15.16 8.69 41.69
C GLY A 138 -16.65 8.43 41.70
N ALA A 139 -17.07 7.17 41.65
CA ALA A 139 -18.35 6.77 42.22
C ALA A 139 -18.10 5.52 43.06
N GLN A 140 -17.71 5.75 44.31
CA GLN A 140 -17.90 4.78 45.39
C GLN A 140 -19.40 4.74 45.77
N PRO A 141 -19.88 3.63 46.36
CA PRO A 141 -21.31 3.32 46.49
C PRO A 141 -22.13 4.32 47.30
#